data_AF-A0A165QHR3-F1
#
_entry.id   AF-A0A165QHR3-F1
#
_cell.length_a   1.000
_cell.length_b   1.000
_cell.length_c   1.000
_cell.angle_alpha   90.00
_cell.angle_beta   90.00
_cell.angle_gamma   90.00
#
_symmetry.space_group_name_H-M   'P 1'
#
loop_
_entity.id
_entity.type
_entity.pdbx_description
1 polymer ?
#
loop_
_entity_poly.entity_id
_entity_poly.type
_entity_poly.pdbx_seq_one_letter_code
_entity_poly.pdbx_strand_id
1 'polypeptide(L)'
;MPKRAKTPPPAWDSEPTYFVVYQPYPINANMELSADRMRFAFWLACALGDPSHLFALFHKPSSPGMIIIEVNKSFTPHSSLLGAHQWSAILRAPARDEAERASKIYYCKYNTARQVEKAGWKRKMVEEAWFSKWRLDNSVITHPYPPTHACALPAETVTTEGLCRPLPVRLFPRPPVPASRLPPREWCLRFWLCGDGVLIVCVLRIRYSILDFGFCEYDTHFCVSRILHPLCLSRILHPLLHFANPTPTLHFANPTLIAFRESYTHFCLSRTPYSYSLPF
;
A
#
# COMPACT_ATOMS: atom_id res chain seq x y z
N MET A 1 -40.53 -17.25 16.02
CA MET A 1 -40.75 -17.36 14.56
C MET A 1 -39.83 -18.43 13.99
N PRO A 2 -40.33 -19.41 13.23
CA PRO A 2 -39.50 -20.38 12.52
C PRO A 2 -38.50 -19.64 11.63
N LYS A 3 -37.23 -20.02 11.72
CA LYS A 3 -36.15 -19.41 10.94
C LYS A 3 -36.43 -19.74 9.47
N ARG A 4 -36.79 -18.74 8.66
CA ARG A 4 -37.09 -18.90 7.23
C ARG A 4 -35.94 -19.67 6.57
N ALA A 5 -36.26 -20.70 5.78
CA ALA A 5 -35.28 -21.40 4.97
C ALA A 5 -34.47 -20.37 4.17
N LYS A 6 -33.14 -20.53 4.14
CA LYS A 6 -32.29 -19.62 3.36
C LYS A 6 -32.69 -19.78 1.89
N THR A 7 -33.07 -18.68 1.26
CA THR A 7 -33.24 -18.62 -0.19
C THR A 7 -31.98 -19.20 -0.84
N PRO A 8 -32.11 -20.11 -1.84
CA PRO A 8 -30.96 -20.64 -2.53
C PRO A 8 -30.09 -19.49 -3.04
N PRO A 9 -28.76 -19.63 -3.01
CA PRO A 9 -27.86 -18.62 -3.56
C PRO A 9 -28.26 -18.35 -5.02
N PRO A 10 -28.28 -17.09 -5.46
CA PRO A 10 -28.34 -16.79 -6.88
C PRO A 10 -27.27 -17.60 -7.63
N ALA A 11 -27.52 -17.93 -8.90
CA ALA A 11 -26.49 -18.54 -9.73
C ALA A 11 -25.25 -17.63 -9.69
N TRP A 12 -24.11 -18.17 -9.26
CA TRP A 12 -22.85 -17.44 -9.07
C TRP A 12 -22.39 -16.67 -10.32
N ASP A 13 -22.91 -17.06 -11.48
CA ASP A 13 -22.60 -16.48 -12.78
C ASP A 13 -23.38 -15.20 -13.10
N SER A 14 -24.46 -14.88 -12.38
CA SER A 14 -25.30 -13.71 -12.66
C SER A 14 -25.13 -12.53 -11.70
N GLU A 15 -24.29 -12.64 -10.66
CA GLU A 15 -24.17 -11.57 -9.67
C GLU A 15 -23.37 -10.37 -10.22
N PRO A 16 -23.86 -9.14 -10.04
CA PRO A 16 -23.19 -7.93 -10.53
C PRO A 16 -21.93 -7.60 -9.72
N THR A 17 -21.05 -6.80 -10.32
CA THR A 17 -19.85 -6.29 -9.65
C THR A 17 -20.12 -4.91 -9.06
N TYR A 18 -19.63 -4.68 -7.84
CA TYR A 18 -19.81 -3.42 -7.13
C TYR A 18 -18.53 -2.60 -7.12
N PHE A 19 -18.66 -1.31 -7.43
CA PHE A 19 -17.57 -0.35 -7.39
C PHE A 19 -17.92 0.83 -6.48
N VAL A 20 -16.90 1.48 -5.93
CA VAL A 20 -17.03 2.71 -5.13
C VAL A 20 -16.49 3.86 -5.96
N VAL A 21 -17.30 4.89 -6.14
CA VAL A 21 -16.90 6.18 -6.70
C VAL A 21 -16.67 7.15 -5.56
N TYR A 22 -15.44 7.63 -5.44
CA TYR A 22 -15.03 8.68 -4.53
C TYR A 22 -14.96 10.02 -5.27
N GLN A 23 -15.53 11.07 -4.66
CA GLN A 23 -15.70 12.41 -5.26
C GLN A 23 -16.42 12.32 -6.62
N PRO A 24 -17.71 11.91 -6.62
CA PRO A 24 -18.47 11.72 -7.86
C PRO A 24 -18.63 13.04 -8.63
N TYR A 25 -18.78 12.92 -9.96
CA TYR A 25 -19.18 14.02 -10.85
C TYR A 25 -20.72 14.06 -10.97
N PRO A 26 -21.40 15.21 -11.02
CA PRO A 26 -20.88 16.57 -10.93
C PRO A 26 -20.41 16.94 -9.51
N ILE A 27 -19.76 18.09 -9.38
CA ILE A 27 -19.38 18.63 -8.07
C ILE A 27 -20.59 18.65 -7.12
N ASN A 28 -20.40 18.14 -5.90
CA ASN A 28 -21.45 18.04 -4.87
C ASN A 28 -22.70 17.26 -5.32
N ALA A 29 -22.56 16.25 -6.18
CA ALA A 29 -23.66 15.46 -6.69
C ALA A 29 -24.61 14.97 -5.58
N ASN A 30 -25.88 15.40 -5.64
CA ASN A 30 -26.90 14.98 -4.70
C ASN A 30 -27.77 13.89 -5.31
N MET A 31 -27.54 12.64 -4.90
CA MET A 31 -28.28 11.49 -5.42
C MET A 31 -29.77 11.44 -5.04
N GLU A 32 -30.28 12.33 -4.18
CA GLU A 32 -31.73 12.49 -3.99
C GLU A 32 -32.36 13.31 -5.14
N LEU A 33 -31.59 14.14 -5.84
CA LEU A 33 -32.05 14.92 -7.00
C LEU A 33 -31.94 14.11 -8.30
N SER A 34 -33.02 14.10 -9.09
CA SER A 34 -33.03 13.32 -10.34
C SER A 34 -32.05 13.83 -11.39
N ALA A 35 -31.90 15.15 -11.51
CA ALA A 35 -30.98 15.75 -12.47
C ALA A 35 -29.51 15.33 -12.21
N ASP A 36 -29.10 15.29 -10.94
CA ASP A 36 -27.75 14.91 -10.55
C ASP A 36 -27.51 13.41 -10.77
N ARG A 37 -28.50 12.56 -10.45
CA ARG A 37 -28.43 11.12 -10.77
C ARG A 37 -28.24 10.88 -12.26
N MET A 38 -29.00 11.58 -13.09
CA MET A 38 -28.89 11.45 -14.55
C MET A 38 -27.52 11.90 -15.06
N ARG A 39 -27.01 13.04 -14.60
CA ARG A 39 -25.66 13.53 -14.99
C ARG A 39 -24.56 12.56 -14.57
N PHE A 40 -24.63 12.02 -13.34
CA PHE A 40 -23.70 11.01 -12.85
C PHE A 40 -23.78 9.72 -13.68
N ALA A 41 -25.00 9.24 -13.96
CA ALA A 41 -25.22 8.05 -14.77
C ALA A 41 -24.74 8.23 -16.21
N PHE A 42 -24.89 9.42 -16.80
CA PHE A 42 -24.39 9.74 -18.15
C PHE A 42 -22.87 9.68 -18.23
N TRP A 43 -22.19 10.25 -17.24
CA TRP A 43 -20.73 10.17 -17.17
C TRP A 43 -20.26 8.71 -17.04
N LEU A 44 -20.91 7.92 -16.18
CA LEU A 44 -20.58 6.49 -16.04
C LEU A 44 -20.87 5.70 -17.31
N ALA A 45 -21.98 5.96 -18.00
CA ALA A 45 -22.29 5.32 -19.27
C ALA A 45 -21.21 5.64 -20.33
N CYS A 46 -20.65 6.85 -20.35
CA CYS A 46 -19.51 7.16 -21.21
C CYS A 46 -18.25 6.37 -20.83
N ALA A 47 -17.98 6.16 -19.54
CA ALA A 47 -16.83 5.38 -19.06
C ALA A 47 -16.97 3.87 -19.35
N LEU A 48 -18.21 3.37 -19.29
CA LEU A 48 -18.57 1.98 -19.57
C LEU A 48 -18.71 1.71 -21.08
N GLY A 49 -18.92 2.73 -21.90
CA GLY A 49 -19.20 2.62 -23.33
C GLY A 49 -20.66 2.25 -23.67
N ASP A 50 -21.34 1.57 -22.76
CA ASP A 50 -22.76 1.20 -22.89
C ASP A 50 -23.50 1.39 -21.55
N PRO A 51 -24.62 2.15 -21.52
CA PRO A 51 -25.45 2.31 -20.32
C PRO A 51 -26.07 1.00 -19.80
N SER A 52 -26.23 -0.03 -20.65
CA SER A 52 -26.83 -1.31 -20.28
C SER A 52 -26.05 -2.04 -19.16
N HIS A 53 -24.77 -1.69 -18.98
CA HIS A 53 -23.93 -2.23 -17.93
C HIS A 53 -24.20 -1.64 -16.54
N LEU A 54 -24.92 -0.52 -16.42
CA LEU A 54 -25.13 0.17 -15.15
C LEU A 54 -26.54 -0.10 -14.60
N PHE A 55 -26.64 -0.82 -13.47
CA PHE A 55 -27.93 -1.27 -12.93
C PHE A 55 -28.49 -0.38 -11.81
N ALA A 56 -27.66 0.01 -10.85
CA ALA A 56 -28.12 0.76 -9.69
C ALA A 56 -27.03 1.65 -9.09
N LEU A 57 -27.49 2.71 -8.43
CA LEU A 57 -26.69 3.64 -7.65
C LEU A 57 -27.07 3.50 -6.18
N PHE A 58 -26.08 3.41 -5.31
CA PHE A 58 -26.26 3.34 -3.86
C PHE A 58 -25.60 4.55 -3.24
N HIS A 59 -26.38 5.32 -2.49
CA HIS A 59 -25.89 6.54 -1.85
C HIS A 59 -26.25 6.56 -0.36
N LYS A 60 -25.44 7.26 0.43
CA LYS A 60 -25.65 7.42 1.87
C LYS A 60 -25.53 8.92 2.19
N PRO A 61 -26.59 9.58 2.69
CA PRO A 61 -26.53 11.02 3.00
C PRO A 61 -25.41 11.42 3.98
N SER A 62 -25.02 10.51 4.88
CA SER A 62 -23.89 10.73 5.80
C SER A 62 -22.51 10.54 5.15
N SER A 63 -22.44 10.18 3.88
CA SER A 63 -21.21 9.98 3.11
C SER A 63 -21.35 10.54 1.68
N PRO A 64 -21.63 11.85 1.52
CA PRO A 64 -21.97 12.45 0.22
C PRO A 64 -20.84 12.38 -0.81
N GLY A 65 -19.59 12.26 -0.37
CA GLY A 65 -18.43 12.11 -1.25
C GLY A 65 -18.22 10.69 -1.79
N MET A 66 -19.12 9.75 -1.49
CA MET A 66 -19.02 8.36 -1.94
C MET A 66 -20.34 7.83 -2.47
N ILE A 67 -20.27 7.09 -3.57
CA ILE A 67 -21.39 6.39 -4.19
C ILE A 67 -20.93 4.98 -4.53
N ILE A 68 -21.75 3.98 -4.25
CA ILE A 68 -21.52 2.61 -4.71
C ILE A 68 -22.34 2.40 -5.98
N ILE A 69 -21.74 1.82 -7.01
CA ILE A 69 -22.41 1.51 -8.28
C ILE A 69 -22.44 0.00 -8.48
N GLU A 70 -23.55 -0.46 -9.04
CA GLU A 70 -23.78 -1.85 -9.41
C GLU A 70 -23.67 -1.99 -10.93
N VAL A 71 -22.68 -2.75 -11.37
CA VAL A 71 -22.31 -2.89 -12.78
C VAL A 71 -22.42 -4.36 -13.18
N ASN A 72 -22.87 -4.62 -14.41
CA ASN A 72 -22.95 -5.95 -14.97
C ASN A 72 -21.57 -6.64 -14.92
N LYS A 73 -21.52 -7.88 -14.40
CA LYS A 73 -20.30 -8.69 -14.32
C LYS A 73 -19.70 -9.04 -15.68
N SER A 74 -20.50 -9.02 -16.75
CA SER A 74 -20.02 -9.24 -18.12
C SER A 74 -19.19 -8.07 -18.67
N PHE A 75 -19.20 -6.91 -17.99
CA PHE A 75 -18.31 -5.82 -18.33
C PHE A 75 -16.87 -6.25 -18.05
N THR A 76 -16.03 -6.31 -19.07
CA THR A 76 -14.63 -6.75 -18.98
C THR A 76 -13.58 -5.63 -19.04
N PRO A 77 -13.81 -4.45 -19.67
CA PRO A 77 -12.79 -3.40 -19.74
C PRO A 77 -12.72 -2.60 -18.42
N HIS A 78 -12.39 -3.28 -17.34
CA HIS A 78 -12.25 -2.68 -16.01
C HIS A 78 -11.15 -1.61 -15.96
N SER A 79 -10.19 -1.63 -16.88
CA SER A 79 -9.14 -0.62 -17.00
C SER A 79 -9.69 0.76 -17.35
N SER A 80 -10.76 0.87 -18.16
CA SER A 80 -11.35 2.18 -18.48
C SER A 80 -12.18 2.74 -17.33
N LEU A 81 -12.68 1.88 -16.45
CA LEU A 81 -13.53 2.27 -15.34
C LEU A 81 -12.73 2.55 -14.05
N LEU A 82 -11.73 1.71 -13.72
CA LEU A 82 -10.98 1.82 -12.46
C LEU A 82 -9.96 2.97 -12.50
N GLY A 83 -9.64 3.51 -11.33
CA GLY A 83 -8.60 4.53 -11.17
C GLY A 83 -9.14 5.96 -11.10
N ALA A 84 -8.27 6.93 -11.30
CA ALA A 84 -8.60 8.35 -11.29
C ALA A 84 -9.01 8.86 -12.68
N HIS A 85 -10.14 9.55 -12.70
CA HIS A 85 -10.77 10.21 -13.83
C HIS A 85 -10.59 11.72 -13.66
N GLN A 86 -9.55 12.29 -14.28
CA GLN A 86 -9.27 13.72 -14.20
C GLN A 86 -10.35 14.52 -14.94
N TRP A 87 -11.00 15.45 -14.25
CA TRP A 87 -12.12 16.18 -14.81
C TRP A 87 -11.71 17.08 -15.98
N SER A 88 -10.49 17.60 -15.94
CA SER A 88 -9.85 18.32 -17.04
C SER A 88 -9.64 17.49 -18.31
N ALA A 89 -9.60 16.16 -18.21
CA ALA A 89 -9.47 15.26 -19.36
C ALA A 89 -10.83 14.73 -19.84
N ILE A 90 -11.73 14.41 -18.90
CA ILE A 90 -13.04 13.82 -19.23
C ILE A 90 -14.05 14.86 -19.72
N LEU A 91 -14.00 16.11 -19.26
CA LEU A 91 -14.93 17.17 -19.64
C LEU A 91 -14.35 17.95 -20.82
N ARG A 92 -15.19 18.26 -21.83
CA ARG A 92 -14.74 19.07 -22.98
C ARG A 92 -14.49 20.53 -22.63
N ALA A 93 -15.25 21.05 -21.67
CA ALA A 93 -15.16 22.42 -21.20
C ALA A 93 -15.34 22.45 -19.67
N PRO A 94 -14.33 21.99 -18.90
CA PRO A 94 -14.40 22.00 -17.44
C PRO A 94 -14.42 23.43 -16.92
N ALA A 95 -15.23 23.69 -15.89
CA ALA A 95 -15.08 24.93 -15.12
C ALA A 95 -13.74 24.97 -14.37
N ARG A 96 -13.32 26.15 -13.93
CA ARG A 96 -12.01 26.34 -13.27
C ARG A 96 -11.86 25.48 -12.02
N ASP A 97 -12.92 25.38 -11.22
CA ASP A 97 -12.97 24.57 -10.00
C ASP A 97 -13.15 23.08 -10.26
N GLU A 98 -13.62 22.71 -11.46
CA GLU A 98 -13.72 21.33 -11.93
C GLU A 98 -12.37 20.82 -12.46
N ALA A 99 -11.59 21.65 -13.14
CA ALA A 99 -10.37 21.25 -13.84
C ALA A 99 -9.31 20.57 -12.94
N GLU A 100 -9.24 20.97 -11.67
CA GLU A 100 -8.30 20.43 -10.67
C GLU A 100 -8.82 19.17 -9.96
N ARG A 101 -10.07 18.75 -10.23
CA ARG A 101 -10.72 17.63 -9.54
C ARG A 101 -10.61 16.34 -10.33
N ALA A 102 -10.80 15.25 -9.60
CA ALA A 102 -10.89 13.91 -10.18
C ALA A 102 -11.90 13.05 -9.42
N SER A 103 -12.68 12.27 -10.17
CA SER A 103 -13.44 11.15 -9.60
C SER A 103 -12.54 9.94 -9.53
N LYS A 104 -12.62 9.15 -8.46
CA LYS A 104 -11.79 7.93 -8.33
C LYS A 104 -12.67 6.71 -8.15
N ILE A 105 -12.45 5.66 -8.95
CA ILE A 105 -13.25 4.45 -8.91
C ILE A 105 -12.41 3.27 -8.46
N TYR A 106 -12.93 2.54 -7.47
CA TYR A 106 -12.30 1.37 -6.86
C TYR A 106 -13.27 0.20 -6.85
N TYR A 107 -12.77 -1.02 -6.71
CA TYR A 107 -13.63 -2.14 -6.32
C TYR A 107 -14.21 -1.91 -4.93
N CYS A 108 -15.47 -2.28 -4.76
CA CYS A 108 -16.14 -2.25 -3.48
C CYS A 108 -15.73 -3.43 -2.60
N LYS A 109 -15.70 -3.20 -1.28
CA LYS A 109 -15.62 -4.26 -0.28
C LYS A 109 -16.83 -5.21 -0.31
N TYR A 110 -18.02 -4.65 -0.52
CA TYR A 110 -19.27 -5.41 -0.59
C TYR A 110 -19.41 -6.15 -1.92
N ASN A 111 -20.05 -7.32 -1.87
CA ASN A 111 -20.27 -8.17 -3.03
C ASN A 111 -21.74 -8.42 -3.37
N THR A 112 -22.68 -7.91 -2.56
CA THR A 112 -24.12 -8.07 -2.80
C THR A 112 -24.89 -6.83 -2.39
N ALA A 113 -25.99 -6.53 -3.09
CA ALA A 113 -26.88 -5.40 -2.77
C ALA A 113 -27.38 -5.45 -1.32
N ARG A 114 -27.67 -6.65 -0.80
CA ARG A 114 -28.11 -6.85 0.59
C ARG A 114 -27.08 -6.39 1.61
N GLN A 115 -25.78 -6.60 1.36
CA GLN A 115 -24.73 -6.10 2.26
C GLN A 115 -24.67 -4.58 2.25
N VAL A 116 -24.77 -3.99 1.06
CA VAL A 116 -24.75 -2.53 0.85
C VAL A 116 -25.94 -1.89 1.59
N GLU A 117 -27.15 -2.40 1.40
CA GLU A 117 -28.36 -1.92 2.07
C GLU A 117 -28.30 -2.10 3.60
N LYS A 118 -27.79 -3.25 4.08
CA LYS A 118 -27.61 -3.50 5.52
C LYS A 118 -26.63 -2.50 6.16
N ALA A 119 -25.65 -2.01 5.40
CA ALA A 119 -24.73 -0.96 5.83
C ALA A 119 -25.35 0.47 5.76
N GLY A 120 -26.65 0.57 5.47
CA GLY A 120 -27.42 1.81 5.49
C GLY A 120 -27.33 2.64 4.21
N TRP A 121 -26.92 2.04 3.10
CA TRP A 121 -26.91 2.68 1.79
C TRP A 121 -28.28 2.57 1.13
N LYS A 122 -28.78 3.69 0.57
CA LYS A 122 -30.05 3.74 -0.14
C LYS A 122 -29.84 3.41 -1.61
N ARG A 123 -30.58 2.43 -2.13
CA ARG A 123 -30.55 2.03 -3.54
C ARG A 123 -31.46 2.92 -4.38
N LYS A 124 -30.98 3.33 -5.56
CA LYS A 124 -31.74 3.96 -6.64
C LYS A 124 -31.47 3.17 -7.91
N MET A 125 -32.53 2.63 -8.52
CA MET A 125 -32.39 1.91 -9.79
C MET A 125 -32.05 2.91 -10.90
N VAL A 126 -31.20 2.50 -11.82
CA VAL A 126 -30.95 3.26 -13.04
C VAL A 126 -32.07 2.93 -14.02
N GLU A 127 -32.72 3.96 -14.53
CA GLU A 127 -33.86 3.80 -15.43
C GLU A 127 -33.39 4.01 -16.89
N GLU A 128 -33.83 3.14 -17.79
CA GLU A 128 -33.54 3.26 -19.22
C GLU A 128 -34.01 4.60 -19.80
N ALA A 129 -35.13 5.13 -19.29
CA ALA A 129 -35.67 6.43 -19.68
C ALA A 129 -34.69 7.59 -19.50
N TRP A 130 -33.73 7.47 -18.56
CA TRP A 130 -32.70 8.48 -18.35
C TRP A 130 -31.84 8.64 -19.61
N PHE A 131 -31.60 7.56 -20.35
CA PHE A 131 -30.73 7.54 -21.53
C PHE A 131 -31.45 7.79 -22.86
N SER A 132 -32.74 8.11 -22.84
CA SER A 132 -33.53 8.37 -24.07
C SER A 132 -32.94 9.43 -25.01
N LYS A 133 -32.22 10.42 -24.47
CA LYS A 133 -31.53 11.48 -25.24
C LYS A 133 -30.00 11.41 -25.12
N TRP A 134 -29.48 10.39 -24.44
CA TRP A 134 -28.06 10.24 -24.22
C TRP A 134 -27.36 9.71 -25.47
N ARG A 135 -26.10 10.11 -25.67
CA ARG A 135 -25.22 9.63 -26.74
C ARG A 135 -23.82 9.46 -26.19
N LEU A 136 -23.13 8.43 -26.68
CA LEU A 136 -21.74 8.16 -26.31
C LEU A 136 -20.80 9.31 -26.72
N ASP A 137 -20.97 9.83 -27.95
CA ASP A 137 -20.37 11.09 -28.39
C ASP A 137 -21.35 12.23 -28.11
N ASN A 138 -21.02 13.04 -27.09
CA ASN A 138 -21.83 14.17 -26.64
C ASN A 138 -20.96 15.40 -26.39
N SER A 139 -21.59 16.56 -26.20
CA SER A 139 -20.89 17.84 -26.04
C SER A 139 -20.26 18.06 -24.66
N VAL A 140 -20.54 17.20 -23.67
CA VAL A 140 -20.09 17.39 -22.29
C VAL A 140 -18.84 16.57 -22.00
N ILE A 141 -18.87 15.28 -22.35
CA ILE A 141 -17.80 14.32 -22.10
C ILE A 141 -16.96 14.14 -23.38
N THR A 142 -15.64 14.07 -23.22
CA THR A 142 -14.69 13.81 -24.29
C THR A 142 -14.90 12.39 -24.84
N HIS A 143 -14.91 12.26 -26.18
CA HIS A 143 -14.98 10.98 -26.88
C HIS A 143 -13.84 10.89 -27.92
N PRO A 144 -13.08 9.77 -27.99
CA PRO A 144 -13.15 8.58 -27.14
C PRO A 144 -12.84 8.87 -25.67
N TYR A 145 -13.37 8.03 -24.77
CA TYR A 145 -13.19 8.22 -23.32
C TYR A 145 -11.70 8.14 -22.95
N PRO A 146 -11.16 9.10 -22.18
CA PRO A 146 -9.73 9.17 -21.91
C PRO A 146 -9.27 8.03 -20.97
N PRO A 147 -7.98 7.67 -21.01
CA PRO A 147 -7.42 6.67 -20.10
C PRO A 147 -7.42 7.14 -18.65
N THR A 148 -7.63 6.21 -17.73
CA THR A 148 -7.60 6.45 -16.29
C THR A 148 -6.20 6.32 -15.71
N HIS A 149 -5.98 6.92 -14.54
CA HIS A 149 -4.67 6.96 -13.89
C HIS A 149 -4.66 6.17 -12.59
N ALA A 150 -3.49 5.64 -12.21
CA ALA A 150 -3.30 5.04 -10.91
C ALA A 150 -3.56 6.07 -9.79
N CYS A 151 -4.22 5.67 -8.72
CA CYS A 151 -4.45 6.52 -7.56
C CYS A 151 -4.36 5.74 -6.24
N ALA A 152 -3.95 6.45 -5.19
CA ALA A 152 -3.91 5.91 -3.84
C ALA A 152 -5.32 5.80 -3.26
N LEU A 153 -5.51 4.85 -2.33
CA LEU A 153 -6.76 4.72 -1.58
C LEU A 153 -7.13 6.04 -0.88
N PRO A 154 -8.42 6.38 -0.81
CA PRO A 154 -8.86 7.53 -0.02
C PRO A 154 -8.51 7.30 1.45
N ALA A 155 -8.19 8.38 2.17
CA ALA A 155 -7.96 8.31 3.61
C ALA A 155 -9.20 7.76 4.31
N GLU A 156 -9.01 6.76 5.16
CA GLU A 156 -10.10 6.16 5.91
C GLU A 156 -10.63 7.15 6.95
N THR A 157 -11.89 7.55 6.80
CA THR A 157 -12.65 8.25 7.84
C THR A 157 -13.59 7.26 8.53
N VAL A 158 -14.10 7.65 9.70
CA VAL A 158 -15.13 6.88 10.43
C VAL A 158 -16.32 6.51 9.54
N THR A 159 -16.64 7.36 8.55
CA THR A 159 -17.72 7.14 7.57
C THR A 159 -17.34 6.26 6.38
N THR A 160 -16.05 6.07 6.11
CA THR A 160 -15.54 5.40 4.91
C THR A 160 -15.30 3.90 5.11
N GLU A 161 -15.20 3.41 6.36
CA GLU A 161 -15.18 1.98 6.76
C GLU A 161 -14.35 1.02 5.87
N GLY A 162 -13.26 1.50 5.24
CA GLY A 162 -12.45 0.70 4.32
C GLY A 162 -13.24 0.15 3.11
N LEU A 163 -14.16 0.93 2.54
CA LEU A 163 -15.01 0.50 1.41
C LEU A 163 -14.24 0.25 0.12
N CYS A 164 -13.16 1.00 -0.10
CA CYS A 164 -12.37 0.96 -1.34
C CYS A 164 -11.27 -0.11 -1.25
N ARG A 165 -11.23 -1.01 -2.22
CA ARG A 165 -10.12 -1.99 -2.35
C ARG A 165 -8.97 -1.42 -3.19
N PRO A 166 -7.72 -1.83 -2.94
CA PRO A 166 -6.57 -1.43 -3.76
C PRO A 166 -6.78 -1.72 -5.25
N LEU A 167 -6.25 -0.85 -6.11
CA LEU A 167 -6.26 -1.06 -7.55
C LEU A 167 -5.38 -2.27 -7.93
N PRO A 168 -5.78 -3.09 -8.93
CA PRO A 168 -4.97 -4.22 -9.38
C PRO A 168 -3.63 -3.77 -9.97
N VAL A 169 -2.53 -4.32 -9.47
CA VAL A 169 -1.16 -4.00 -9.94
C VAL A 169 -0.97 -4.32 -11.42
N ARG A 170 -1.69 -5.33 -11.94
CA ARG A 170 -1.64 -5.70 -13.37
C ARG A 170 -2.14 -4.58 -14.29
N LEU A 171 -3.11 -3.78 -13.82
CA LEU A 171 -3.67 -2.67 -14.59
C LEU A 171 -2.90 -1.37 -14.34
N PHE A 172 -2.41 -1.19 -13.11
CA PHE A 172 -1.70 -0.01 -12.66
C PHE A 172 -0.36 -0.43 -12.03
N PRO A 173 0.68 -0.71 -12.84
CA PRO A 173 1.98 -1.09 -12.31
C PRO A 173 2.54 0.05 -11.47
N ARG A 174 3.12 -0.29 -10.31
CA ARG A 174 3.80 0.72 -9.50
C ARG A 174 5.01 1.23 -10.27
N PRO A 175 5.32 2.54 -10.20
CA PRO A 175 6.59 3.02 -10.70
C PRO A 175 7.72 2.25 -10.01
N PRO A 176 8.80 1.89 -10.74
CA PRO A 176 9.91 1.16 -10.15
C PRO A 176 10.45 1.98 -8.98
N VAL A 177 10.51 1.37 -7.79
CA VAL A 177 11.16 1.99 -6.64
C VAL A 177 12.61 2.21 -7.04
N PRO A 178 13.13 3.45 -7.06
CA PRO A 178 14.54 3.66 -7.32
C PRO A 178 15.31 2.83 -6.30
N ALA A 179 16.17 1.93 -6.78
CA ALA A 179 16.94 1.04 -5.91
C ALA A 179 17.52 1.87 -4.79
N SER A 180 17.07 1.61 -3.55
CA SER A 180 17.60 2.30 -2.38
C SER A 180 19.10 2.12 -2.46
N ARG A 181 19.86 3.23 -2.56
CA ARG A 181 21.30 3.17 -2.36
C ARG A 181 21.46 2.50 -1.01
N LEU A 182 21.92 1.25 -1.02
CA LEU A 182 22.23 0.53 0.21
C LEU A 182 23.03 1.52 1.08
N PRO A 183 22.72 1.63 2.39
CA PRO A 183 23.53 2.47 3.25
C PRO A 183 25.00 2.12 3.00
N PRO A 184 25.91 3.11 2.97
CA PRO A 184 27.34 2.83 2.82
C PRO A 184 27.71 1.70 3.77
N ARG A 185 28.55 0.77 3.34
CA ARG A 185 29.04 -0.33 4.17
C ARG A 185 29.76 0.29 5.39
N GLU A 186 29.03 0.54 6.46
CA GLU A 186 29.60 1.06 7.70
C GLU A 186 30.31 -0.09 8.41
N TRP A 187 31.59 0.11 8.66
CA TRP A 187 32.39 -0.80 9.46
C TRP A 187 32.03 -0.57 10.93
N CYS A 188 31.40 -1.54 11.59
CA CYS A 188 31.28 -1.51 13.04
C CYS A 188 32.61 -1.95 13.66
N LEU A 189 33.38 -1.00 14.18
CA LEU A 189 34.48 -1.26 15.10
C LEU A 189 33.91 -1.45 16.50
N ARG A 190 34.08 -2.64 17.08
CA ARG A 190 33.83 -2.88 18.51
C ARG A 190 35.17 -3.09 19.22
N PHE A 191 35.40 -2.34 20.27
CA PHE A 191 36.56 -2.47 21.14
C PHE A 191 36.16 -3.23 22.40
N TRP A 192 36.95 -4.22 22.78
CA TRP A 192 36.84 -4.88 24.08
C TRP A 192 38.14 -4.65 24.85
N LEU A 193 38.01 -4.17 26.09
CA LEU A 193 39.11 -4.06 27.04
C LEU A 193 39.08 -5.32 27.91
N CYS A 194 40.13 -6.13 27.83
CA CYS A 194 40.30 -7.28 28.72
C CYS A 194 41.13 -6.83 29.95
N GLY A 195 40.82 -7.37 31.13
CA GLY A 195 41.26 -6.87 32.45
C GLY A 195 42.77 -6.73 32.71
N ASP A 196 43.63 -7.20 31.81
CA ASP A 196 45.10 -7.14 31.96
C ASP A 196 45.76 -6.04 31.12
N GLY A 197 45.01 -5.01 30.69
CA GLY A 197 45.57 -3.86 29.95
C GLY A 197 45.90 -4.14 28.48
N VAL A 198 45.42 -5.26 27.93
CA VAL A 198 45.55 -5.59 26.50
C VAL A 198 44.29 -5.14 25.77
N LEU A 199 44.44 -4.21 24.83
CA LEU A 199 43.38 -3.79 23.91
C LEU A 199 43.32 -4.77 22.74
N ILE A 200 42.19 -5.46 22.57
CA ILE A 200 41.92 -6.28 21.40
C ILE A 200 40.97 -5.51 20.50
N VAL A 201 41.43 -5.16 19.30
CA VAL A 201 40.62 -4.48 18.27
C VAL A 201 40.10 -5.54 17.30
N CYS A 202 38.81 -5.83 17.35
CA CYS A 202 38.16 -6.68 16.36
C CYS A 202 37.49 -5.80 15.29
N VAL A 203 37.98 -5.90 14.06
CA VAL A 203 37.32 -5.29 12.90
C VAL A 203 36.33 -6.30 12.34
N LEU A 204 35.04 -6.14 12.65
CA LEU A 204 34.01 -7.01 12.09
C LEU A 204 33.51 -6.44 10.75
N ARG A 205 33.61 -7.24 9.69
CA ARG A 205 32.99 -6.93 8.41
C ARG A 205 31.59 -7.51 8.39
N ILE A 206 30.58 -6.71 8.71
CA ILE A 206 29.18 -7.16 8.68
C ILE A 206 28.70 -7.09 7.22
N ARG A 207 28.44 -8.25 6.61
CA ARG A 207 27.68 -8.33 5.35
C ARG A 207 26.21 -8.46 5.71
N TYR A 208 25.42 -7.43 5.46
CA TYR A 208 23.97 -7.57 5.45
C TYR A 208 23.56 -8.18 4.11
N SER A 209 23.26 -9.48 4.12
CA SER A 209 22.55 -10.13 3.02
C SER A 209 21.07 -10.13 3.39
N ILE A 210 20.26 -9.36 2.66
CA ILE A 210 18.80 -9.46 2.78
C ILE A 210 18.39 -10.72 2.01
N LEU A 211 18.40 -11.86 2.71
CA LEU A 211 17.59 -13.01 2.37
C LEU A 211 16.68 -13.25 3.56
N ASP A 212 15.38 -13.36 3.27
CA ASP A 212 14.34 -13.66 4.25
C ASP A 212 14.78 -14.80 5.19
N PHE A 213 14.55 -14.62 6.49
CA PHE A 213 15.00 -15.46 7.62
C PHE A 213 16.45 -15.27 8.09
N GLY A 214 16.63 -14.26 8.96
CA GLY A 214 17.16 -14.49 10.32
C GLY A 214 18.54 -15.15 10.48
N PHE A 215 19.47 -15.04 9.53
CA PHE A 215 20.87 -15.44 9.73
C PHE A 215 21.83 -14.34 9.27
N CYS A 216 22.49 -13.69 10.26
CA CYS A 216 23.71 -12.93 10.00
C CYS A 216 24.87 -13.91 9.89
N GLU A 217 25.37 -14.11 8.68
CA GLU A 217 26.59 -14.89 8.46
C GLU A 217 27.80 -13.99 8.73
N TYR A 218 28.58 -14.32 9.76
CA TYR A 218 29.75 -13.54 10.20
C TYR A 218 31.03 -14.13 9.57
N ASP A 219 31.55 -13.48 8.53
CA ASP A 219 32.93 -13.72 8.10
C ASP A 219 33.89 -13.08 9.12
N THR A 220 34.43 -13.90 10.03
CA THR A 220 35.40 -13.47 11.04
C THR A 220 36.82 -13.61 10.50
N HIS A 221 37.38 -12.52 9.99
CA HIS A 221 38.83 -12.42 9.78
C HIS A 221 39.48 -11.88 11.07
N PHE A 222 40.19 -12.75 11.80
CA PHE A 222 40.99 -12.35 12.95
C PHE A 222 42.32 -11.77 12.48
N CYS A 223 42.51 -10.47 12.66
CA CYS A 223 43.85 -9.84 12.66
C CYS A 223 44.21 -9.54 14.12
N VAL A 224 45.05 -10.38 14.73
CA VAL A 224 45.55 -10.13 16.09
C VAL A 224 46.84 -9.33 15.99
N SER A 225 46.74 -8.02 16.18
CA SER A 225 47.92 -7.16 16.36
C SER A 225 48.16 -6.94 17.85
N ARG A 226 49.25 -7.50 18.38
CA ARG A 226 49.66 -7.33 19.78
C ARG A 226 50.32 -5.97 19.95
N ILE A 227 49.62 -4.99 20.51
CA ILE A 227 50.22 -3.69 20.87
C ILE A 227 50.78 -3.82 22.28
N LEU A 228 52.11 -3.94 22.41
CA LEU A 228 52.81 -4.26 23.66
C LEU A 228 53.27 -3.04 24.48
N HIS A 229 52.79 -1.82 24.20
CA HIS A 229 53.25 -0.67 25.00
C HIS A 229 52.21 0.46 25.13
N PRO A 230 51.91 0.95 26.37
CA PRO A 230 50.89 1.97 26.62
C PRO A 230 51.19 3.35 26.02
N LEU A 231 52.39 3.58 25.48
CA LEU A 231 52.78 4.83 24.82
C LEU A 231 52.53 4.84 23.28
N CYS A 232 52.14 3.72 22.67
CA CYS A 232 51.83 3.67 21.24
C CYS A 232 50.39 4.07 20.88
N LEU A 233 49.48 4.14 21.86
CA LEU A 233 48.07 4.46 21.64
C LEU A 233 47.83 5.90 21.15
N SER A 234 48.70 6.86 21.51
CA SER A 234 48.56 8.25 21.08
C SER A 234 48.93 8.48 19.61
N ARG A 235 49.78 7.64 19.00
CA ARG A 235 50.19 7.76 17.59
C ARG A 235 49.24 7.09 16.60
N ILE A 236 48.44 6.11 17.02
CA ILE A 236 47.47 5.42 16.14
C ILE A 236 46.13 6.18 16.08
N LEU A 237 45.76 6.91 17.13
CA LEU A 237 44.50 7.67 17.18
C LEU A 237 44.57 9.04 16.46
N HIS A 238 45.76 9.59 16.22
CA HIS A 238 45.90 10.94 15.66
C HIS A 238 45.62 11.07 14.14
N PRO A 239 45.82 10.05 13.27
CA PRO A 239 45.47 10.18 11.85
C PRO A 239 43.98 9.94 11.55
N LEU A 240 43.23 9.32 12.47
CA LEU A 240 41.82 8.95 12.24
C LEU A 240 40.83 10.07 12.56
N LEU A 241 41.27 11.15 13.22
CA LEU A 241 40.43 12.30 13.58
C LEU A 241 40.35 13.38 12.49
N HIS A 242 41.05 13.24 11.36
CA HIS A 242 41.03 14.24 10.28
C HIS A 242 39.98 14.00 9.19
N PHE A 243 39.18 12.94 9.28
CA PHE A 243 38.04 12.68 8.37
C PHE A 243 36.71 12.64 9.14
N ALA A 244 36.41 13.70 9.89
CA ALA A 244 35.06 13.93 10.38
C ALA A 244 34.75 15.42 10.23
N ASN A 245 33.92 15.75 9.24
CA ASN A 245 33.24 17.05 9.19
C ASN A 245 32.36 17.18 10.45
N PRO A 246 32.25 18.37 11.05
CA PRO A 246 31.65 18.52 12.36
C PRO A 246 30.12 18.58 12.28
N THR A 247 29.48 18.10 13.36
CA THR A 247 28.03 18.02 13.70
C THR A 247 27.36 16.68 13.37
N PRO A 248 26.77 15.99 14.38
CA PRO A 248 25.68 16.55 15.17
C PRO A 248 25.75 16.37 16.70
N THR A 249 24.87 17.14 17.32
CA THR A 249 24.41 17.23 18.71
C THR A 249 24.38 15.91 19.50
N LEU A 250 25.02 15.91 20.68
CA LEU A 250 24.92 14.88 21.71
C LEU A 250 23.59 15.02 22.47
N HIS A 251 22.71 14.02 22.35
CA HIS A 251 21.65 13.78 23.34
C HIS A 251 22.15 12.73 24.35
N PHE A 252 22.25 13.14 25.62
CA PHE A 252 22.47 12.23 26.74
C PHE A 252 21.19 11.44 27.03
N ALA A 253 21.26 10.12 26.95
CA ALA A 253 20.25 9.22 27.51
C ALA A 253 20.83 8.49 28.73
N ASN A 254 20.06 8.54 29.82
CA ASN A 254 20.34 7.98 31.14
C ASN A 254 20.61 6.44 31.11
N PRO A 255 21.45 5.90 32.00
CA PRO A 255 21.69 4.47 32.10
C PRO A 255 20.67 3.81 33.04
N THR A 256 19.96 2.80 32.54
CA THR A 256 19.22 1.86 33.39
C THR A 256 19.96 0.53 33.37
N LEU A 257 20.44 0.13 34.54
CA LEU A 257 21.08 -1.14 34.87
C LEU A 257 20.24 -2.35 34.40
N ILE A 258 20.85 -3.24 33.62
CA ILE A 258 20.40 -4.63 33.49
C ILE A 258 21.56 -5.51 33.94
N ALA A 259 21.42 -6.09 35.13
CA ALA A 259 22.32 -7.10 35.65
C ALA A 259 22.10 -8.41 34.88
N PHE A 260 23.15 -8.95 34.27
CA PHE A 260 23.18 -10.33 33.81
C PHE A 260 24.19 -11.12 34.63
N ARG A 261 23.67 -12.21 35.20
CA ARG A 261 24.33 -13.15 36.10
C ARG A 261 25.24 -14.05 35.28
N GLU A 262 26.52 -14.11 35.66
CA GLU A 262 27.51 -15.01 35.07
C GLU A 262 27.20 -16.48 35.41
N SER A 263 27.49 -17.37 34.47
CA SER A 263 27.60 -18.82 34.71
C SER A 263 28.74 -19.33 33.84
N TYR A 264 29.89 -19.55 34.47
CA TYR A 264 31.05 -20.20 33.87
C TYR A 264 30.73 -21.64 33.53
N THR A 265 31.08 -22.07 32.31
CA THR A 265 31.40 -23.48 32.03
C THR A 265 32.56 -23.54 31.04
N HIS A 266 33.70 -24.04 31.53
CA HIS A 266 34.82 -24.50 30.73
C HIS A 266 34.40 -25.75 29.95
N PHE A 267 34.73 -25.84 28.66
CA PHE A 267 34.85 -27.14 27.99
C PHE A 267 36.06 -27.18 27.04
N CYS A 268 36.94 -28.13 27.32
CA CYS A 268 38.16 -28.44 26.58
C CYS A 268 37.86 -29.18 25.27
N LEU A 269 38.75 -28.98 24.30
CA LEU A 269 38.84 -29.65 23.00
C LEU A 269 39.03 -31.18 23.13
N SER A 270 38.40 -31.96 22.25
CA SER A 270 39.02 -33.14 21.62
C SER A 270 38.25 -33.58 20.37
N ARG A 271 38.90 -34.45 19.60
CA ARG A 271 38.87 -34.62 18.14
C ARG A 271 37.99 -35.81 17.67
N THR A 272 37.39 -35.63 16.48
CA THR A 272 37.23 -36.63 15.37
C THR A 272 36.11 -37.71 15.51
N PRO A 273 35.80 -38.55 14.49
CA PRO A 273 34.59 -38.35 13.67
C PRO A 273 33.79 -39.66 13.41
N TYR A 274 32.46 -39.67 13.51
CA TYR A 274 31.71 -40.83 13.01
C TYR A 274 30.44 -40.44 12.27
N SER A 275 30.46 -40.82 10.98
CA SER A 275 29.36 -40.99 10.05
C SER A 275 28.34 -42.00 10.54
N TYR A 276 27.05 -41.70 10.39
CA TYR A 276 26.02 -42.73 10.29
C TYR A 276 25.02 -42.40 9.19
N SER A 277 24.79 -43.41 8.38
CA SER A 277 23.87 -43.58 7.27
C SER A 277 22.41 -43.67 7.71
N LEU A 278 21.53 -43.21 6.82
CA LEU A 278 20.09 -43.43 6.82
C LEU A 278 19.73 -44.93 6.73
N PRO A 279 18.53 -45.31 7.17
CA PRO A 279 17.74 -46.32 6.47
C PRO A 279 16.48 -45.71 5.85
N PHE A 280 16.31 -46.06 4.58
CA PHE A 280 15.10 -46.23 3.74
C PHE A 280 13.77 -45.61 4.18
#